data_AF-A0A7X5QFZ4-F1
#
_entry.id   AF-A0A7X5QFZ4-F1
#
_cell.length_a   1.000
_cell.length_b   1.000
_cell.length_c   1.000
_cell.angle_alpha   90.00
_cell.angle_beta   90.00
_cell.angle_gamma   90.00
#
_symmetry.space_group_name_H-M   'P 1'
#
loop_
_entity.id
_entity.type
_entity.pdbx_description
1 polymer ?
#
loop_
_entity_poly.entity_id
_entity_poly.type
_entity_poly.pdbx_seq_one_letter_code
_entity_poly.pdbx_strand_id
1 'polypeptide(L)'
;MPSSRKINGKALSKDVSLNAGDVGAFPSVAKITTIPTGSYVGPFGCRDEGGWAKGVNIGIAGSDVGQIYITPTGDLFSYFLNSNGNVSGGIVNTFPVGSPIPWPQLTSPSGYLTCNGQTFNKSLYPKLAEAYPAGRVPDLRGEFIRGWDDGRGVDSGRVCGSWQGDAIRNITGDFGNPTTESGGGASGVFSYTYRPGGRAQGAGGGSVSFTFDASRVVPTANENRPRNVAFNYIVRAA
;
A
#
# COMPACT_ATOMS: atom_id res chain seq x y z
N MET A 1 58.94 -25.03 23.81
CA MET A 1 58.25 -23.72 23.95
C MET A 1 58.48 -23.20 25.36
N PRO A 2 58.78 -21.90 25.58
CA PRO A 2 58.89 -21.35 26.92
C PRO A 2 57.55 -21.48 27.67
N SER A 3 57.55 -22.05 28.87
CA SER A 3 56.37 -22.28 29.71
C SER A 3 55.68 -21.01 30.19
N SER A 4 56.29 -19.84 29.99
CA SER A 4 55.76 -18.52 30.36
C SER A 4 54.79 -17.93 29.33
N ARG A 5 54.71 -18.47 28.12
CA ARG A 5 53.80 -17.96 27.08
C ARG A 5 52.35 -18.38 27.37
N LYS A 6 51.41 -17.46 27.16
CA LYS A 6 49.98 -17.66 27.40
C LYS A 6 49.16 -17.19 26.19
N ILE A 7 48.01 -17.81 25.96
CA ILE A 7 46.94 -17.31 25.10
C ILE A 7 45.74 -17.02 26.01
N ASN A 8 45.32 -15.76 26.09
CA ASN A 8 44.19 -15.30 26.91
C ASN A 8 44.21 -15.87 28.35
N GLY A 9 45.38 -15.82 28.98
CA GLY A 9 45.60 -16.31 30.36
C GLY A 9 45.91 -17.81 30.48
N LYS A 10 45.72 -18.62 29.44
CA LYS A 10 45.96 -20.08 29.45
C LYS A 10 47.39 -20.41 29.01
N ALA A 11 48.09 -21.22 29.79
CA ALA A 11 49.50 -21.57 29.55
C ALA A 11 49.68 -22.47 28.33
N LEU A 12 50.77 -22.23 27.56
CA LEU A 12 51.14 -23.00 26.36
C LEU A 12 51.95 -24.27 26.69
N SER A 13 51.44 -25.11 27.60
CA SER A 13 52.11 -26.35 28.02
C SER A 13 51.43 -27.63 27.49
N LYS A 14 50.26 -27.49 26.87
CA LYS A 14 49.43 -28.56 26.28
C LYS A 14 48.40 -27.94 25.31
N ASP A 15 47.52 -28.75 24.74
CA ASP A 15 46.38 -28.28 23.95
C ASP A 15 45.57 -27.22 24.72
N VAL A 16 45.30 -26.10 24.04
CA VAL A 16 44.60 -24.95 24.63
C VAL A 16 43.15 -24.99 24.16
N SER A 17 42.23 -25.31 25.07
CA SER A 17 40.79 -25.17 24.81
C SER A 17 40.36 -23.74 25.11
N LEU A 18 39.76 -23.06 24.14
CA LEU A 18 39.17 -21.73 24.28
C LEU A 18 37.64 -21.84 24.19
N ASN A 19 36.94 -21.09 25.03
CA ASN A 19 35.51 -20.83 24.90
C ASN A 19 35.27 -19.44 24.30
N ALA A 20 34.01 -19.11 24.02
CA ALA A 20 33.66 -17.83 23.41
C ALA A 20 34.09 -16.62 24.26
N GLY A 21 33.95 -16.72 25.58
CA GLY A 21 34.40 -15.69 26.52
C GLY A 21 35.91 -15.46 26.50
N ASP A 22 36.70 -16.53 26.31
CA ASP A 22 38.16 -16.42 26.20
C ASP A 22 38.58 -15.56 25.00
N VAL A 23 37.76 -15.43 23.95
CA VAL A 23 38.10 -14.71 22.71
C VAL A 23 37.19 -13.51 22.43
N GLY A 24 36.33 -13.12 23.38
CA GLY A 24 35.37 -12.03 23.19
C GLY A 24 34.29 -12.31 22.14
N ALA A 25 34.03 -13.59 21.84
CA ALA A 25 32.96 -14.01 20.95
C ALA A 25 31.65 -14.22 21.71
N PHE A 26 30.52 -14.14 21.00
CA PHE A 26 29.26 -14.62 21.55
C PHE A 26 29.29 -16.14 21.73
N PRO A 27 28.60 -16.69 22.74
CA PRO A 27 28.40 -18.13 22.87
C PRO A 27 27.64 -18.68 21.66
N SER A 28 27.64 -20.01 21.51
CA SER A 28 26.88 -20.69 20.46
C SER A 28 25.39 -20.33 20.52
N VAL A 29 24.69 -20.52 19.39
CA VAL A 29 23.26 -20.22 19.27
C VAL A 29 22.49 -20.87 20.42
N ALA A 30 21.85 -20.05 21.25
CA ALA A 30 20.99 -20.54 22.30
C ALA A 30 19.63 -20.97 21.72
N LYS A 31 19.17 -22.17 22.10
CA LYS A 31 17.82 -22.64 21.78
C LYS A 31 16.87 -22.16 22.88
N ILE A 32 16.07 -21.14 22.57
CA ILE A 32 15.16 -20.48 23.52
C ILE A 32 13.71 -20.81 23.12
N THR A 33 12.75 -20.73 24.04
CA THR A 33 11.35 -21.08 23.77
C THR A 33 10.60 -19.99 23.02
N THR A 34 10.89 -18.72 23.29
CA THR A 34 10.27 -17.53 22.68
C THR A 34 11.34 -16.53 22.24
N ILE A 35 10.95 -15.50 21.49
CA ILE A 35 11.83 -14.37 21.18
C ILE A 35 12.37 -13.79 22.51
N PRO A 36 13.70 -13.73 22.70
CA PRO A 36 14.29 -13.31 23.97
C PRO A 36 14.07 -11.82 24.24
N THR A 37 13.88 -11.47 25.51
CA THR A 37 13.86 -10.07 25.97
C THR A 37 15.29 -9.50 26.07
N GLY A 38 15.44 -8.24 26.48
CA GLY A 38 16.73 -7.59 26.72
C GLY A 38 17.58 -8.23 27.82
N SER A 39 17.08 -9.25 28.52
CA SER A 39 17.86 -10.00 29.52
C SER A 39 18.84 -11.01 28.89
N TYR A 40 18.71 -11.30 27.59
CA TYR A 40 19.60 -12.19 26.87
C TYR A 40 20.35 -11.42 25.78
N VAL A 41 21.67 -11.63 25.70
CA VAL A 41 22.55 -11.07 24.67
C VAL A 41 23.32 -12.22 24.04
N GLY A 42 23.30 -12.30 22.72
CA GLY A 42 23.89 -13.39 21.94
C GLY A 42 22.97 -13.88 20.82
N PRO A 43 23.45 -14.82 20.00
CA PRO A 43 22.68 -15.42 18.92
C PRO A 43 21.66 -16.42 19.47
N PHE A 44 20.44 -16.40 18.94
CA PHE A 44 19.36 -17.28 19.40
C PHE A 44 18.61 -17.94 18.23
N GLY A 45 18.03 -19.09 18.54
CA GLY A 45 16.96 -19.70 17.76
C GLY A 45 15.80 -20.02 18.68
N CYS A 46 14.61 -19.56 18.34
CA CYS A 46 13.43 -19.77 19.18
C CYS A 46 12.21 -20.18 18.36
N ARG A 47 11.18 -20.70 19.04
CA ARG A 47 9.87 -20.84 18.43
C ARG A 47 9.16 -19.50 18.43
N ASP A 48 8.60 -19.17 17.29
CA ASP A 48 7.74 -18.01 17.05
C ASP A 48 6.44 -18.51 16.38
N GLU A 49 5.43 -17.65 16.24
CA GLU A 49 4.19 -17.97 15.55
C GLU A 49 4.52 -18.47 14.12
N GLY A 50 4.24 -19.75 13.85
CA GLY A 50 4.50 -20.37 12.55
C GLY A 50 5.85 -21.06 12.35
N GLY A 51 6.75 -21.12 13.35
CA GLY A 51 7.98 -21.93 13.22
C GLY A 51 9.20 -21.44 14.02
N TRP A 52 10.39 -21.63 13.47
CA TRP A 52 11.67 -21.28 14.10
C TRP A 52 12.24 -19.95 13.63
N ALA A 53 12.26 -18.93 14.50
CA ALA A 53 12.98 -17.68 14.25
C ALA A 53 14.49 -17.83 14.53
N LYS A 54 15.30 -16.94 13.95
CA LYS A 54 16.76 -16.83 14.15
C LYS A 54 17.15 -15.38 14.30
N GLY A 55 17.98 -15.07 15.28
CA GLY A 55 18.39 -13.69 15.51
C GLY A 55 19.57 -13.53 16.44
N VAL A 56 19.84 -12.29 16.78
CA VAL A 56 20.88 -11.88 17.72
C VAL A 56 20.42 -10.69 18.53
N ASN A 57 20.68 -10.74 19.83
CA ASN A 57 20.60 -9.60 20.73
C ASN A 57 22.02 -9.07 20.96
N ILE A 58 22.22 -7.76 20.81
CA ILE A 58 23.51 -7.07 20.91
C ILE A 58 23.37 -5.96 21.95
N GLY A 59 24.23 -5.93 22.96
CA GLY A 59 24.19 -4.93 24.02
C GLY A 59 24.64 -5.49 25.36
N ILE A 60 24.12 -4.92 26.44
CA ILE A 60 24.39 -5.38 27.80
C ILE A 60 23.10 -5.99 28.36
N ALA A 61 23.16 -7.26 28.77
CA ALA A 61 22.01 -7.97 29.31
C ALA A 61 21.41 -7.23 30.52
N GLY A 62 20.10 -6.98 30.49
CA GLY A 62 19.39 -6.22 31.52
C GLY A 62 19.53 -4.70 31.42
N SER A 63 20.22 -4.19 30.39
CA SER A 63 20.27 -2.78 30.01
C SER A 63 19.59 -2.58 28.64
N ASP A 64 20.03 -1.58 27.89
CA ASP A 64 19.59 -1.36 26.51
C ASP A 64 20.21 -2.40 25.57
N VAL A 65 19.35 -3.05 24.77
CA VAL A 65 19.72 -4.14 23.87
C VAL A 65 19.12 -3.91 22.48
N GLY A 66 19.97 -3.91 21.46
CA GLY A 66 19.54 -4.03 20.07
C GLY A 66 19.18 -5.49 19.75
N GLN A 67 18.07 -5.71 19.06
CA GLN A 67 17.62 -7.03 18.66
C GLN A 67 17.33 -7.04 17.16
N ILE A 68 17.89 -8.04 16.47
CA ILE A 68 17.62 -8.28 15.05
C ILE A 68 17.28 -9.76 14.88
N TYR A 69 16.16 -10.07 14.23
CA TYR A 69 15.80 -11.46 13.95
C TYR A 69 14.97 -11.61 12.68
N ILE A 70 14.99 -12.82 12.12
CA ILE A 70 14.18 -13.22 10.97
C ILE A 70 13.21 -14.30 11.41
N THR A 71 11.93 -14.14 11.03
CA THR A 71 10.87 -15.11 11.31
C THR A 71 10.85 -16.24 10.28
N PRO A 72 10.07 -17.31 10.52
CA PRO A 72 9.86 -18.38 9.54
C PRO A 72 9.23 -17.92 8.22
N THR A 73 8.51 -16.81 8.23
CA THR A 73 7.92 -16.18 7.03
C THR A 73 8.93 -15.36 6.23
N GLY A 74 10.15 -15.17 6.74
CA GLY A 74 11.20 -14.36 6.11
C GLY A 74 11.15 -12.88 6.47
N ASP A 75 10.30 -12.47 7.40
CA ASP A 75 10.22 -11.08 7.86
C ASP A 75 11.45 -10.75 8.73
N LEU A 76 12.16 -9.68 8.37
CA LEU A 76 13.23 -9.13 9.19
C LEU A 76 12.66 -8.14 10.20
N PHE A 77 12.99 -8.32 11.48
CA PHE A 77 12.66 -7.40 12.56
C PHE A 77 13.91 -6.73 13.11
N SER A 78 13.78 -5.46 13.48
CA SER A 78 14.78 -4.74 14.26
C SER A 78 14.10 -3.99 15.41
N TYR A 79 14.63 -4.18 16.63
CA TYR A 79 14.15 -3.56 17.85
C TYR A 79 15.29 -2.97 18.66
N PHE A 80 14.96 -1.95 19.43
CA PHE A 80 15.75 -1.43 20.53
C PHE A 80 14.96 -1.64 21.82
N LEU A 81 15.42 -2.58 22.63
CA LEU A 81 14.83 -2.97 23.91
C LEU A 81 15.44 -2.10 24.99
N ASN A 82 14.72 -1.08 25.47
CA ASN A 82 15.23 -0.17 26.49
C ASN A 82 15.12 -0.81 27.88
N SER A 83 16.10 -0.51 28.73
CA SER A 83 16.13 -0.90 30.15
C SER A 83 14.95 -0.38 30.96
N ASN A 84 14.33 0.72 30.52
CA ASN A 84 13.11 1.28 31.10
C ASN A 84 11.82 0.55 30.68
N GLY A 85 11.92 -0.52 29.88
CA GLY A 85 10.80 -1.31 29.39
C GLY A 85 10.20 -0.83 28.05
N ASN A 86 10.61 0.32 27.52
CA ASN A 86 10.16 0.79 26.22
C ASN A 86 10.79 -0.03 25.08
N VAL A 87 10.04 -0.33 24.03
CA VAL A 87 10.52 -1.06 22.85
C VAL A 87 10.28 -0.19 21.61
N SER A 88 11.37 0.17 20.94
CA SER A 88 11.33 0.95 19.70
C SER A 88 11.76 0.10 18.51
N GLY A 89 10.95 0.01 17.45
CA GLY A 89 11.29 -0.76 16.26
C GLY A 89 10.12 -1.59 15.76
N GLY A 90 10.40 -2.57 14.90
CA GLY A 90 9.41 -3.41 14.25
C GLY A 90 9.97 -4.15 13.04
N ILE A 91 9.09 -4.48 12.09
CA ILE A 91 9.49 -5.06 10.81
C ILE A 91 10.33 -4.05 10.01
N VAL A 92 11.46 -4.49 9.46
CA VAL A 92 12.37 -3.64 8.70
C VAL A 92 11.80 -3.37 7.31
N ASN A 93 11.22 -2.18 7.18
CA ASN A 93 10.75 -1.50 5.96
C ASN A 93 10.22 -2.41 4.83
N THR A 94 9.15 -3.13 5.15
CA THR A 94 8.28 -3.75 4.14
C THR A 94 7.08 -2.82 3.88
N PHE A 95 6.62 -2.73 2.62
CA PHE A 95 5.28 -2.16 2.34
C PHE A 95 4.25 -2.77 3.31
N PRO A 96 3.36 -1.98 3.94
CA PRO A 96 2.38 -2.52 4.89
C PRO A 96 1.57 -3.65 4.26
N VAL A 97 1.36 -4.75 5.00
CA VAL A 97 0.49 -5.85 4.54
C VAL A 97 -0.88 -5.28 4.20
N GLY A 98 -1.41 -5.66 3.03
CA GLY A 98 -2.71 -5.17 2.56
C GLY A 98 -2.68 -3.82 1.85
N SER A 99 -1.59 -3.04 1.87
CA SER A 99 -1.52 -1.81 1.07
C SER A 99 -1.50 -2.14 -0.43
N PRO A 100 -2.39 -1.56 -1.26
CA PRO A 100 -2.29 -1.69 -2.71
C PRO A 100 -0.98 -1.10 -3.24
N ILE A 101 -0.32 -1.83 -4.13
CA ILE A 101 0.95 -1.47 -4.75
C ILE A 101 0.77 -1.58 -6.27
N PRO A 102 1.00 -0.50 -7.04
CA PRO A 102 1.08 -0.57 -8.49
C PRO A 102 2.21 -1.51 -8.94
N TRP A 103 1.89 -2.47 -9.77
CA TRP A 103 2.80 -3.48 -10.28
C TRP A 103 2.78 -3.53 -11.81
N PRO A 104 3.92 -3.43 -12.50
CA PRO A 104 3.96 -3.26 -13.95
C PRO A 104 3.68 -4.55 -14.74
N GLN A 105 3.57 -5.70 -14.08
CA GLN A 105 3.37 -6.99 -14.74
C GLN A 105 1.99 -7.57 -14.45
N LEU A 106 1.52 -8.44 -15.36
CA LEU A 106 0.23 -9.13 -15.22
C LEU A 106 0.22 -10.05 -13.99
N THR A 107 1.32 -10.76 -13.75
CA THR A 107 1.43 -11.75 -12.68
C THR A 107 2.08 -11.15 -11.45
N SER A 108 1.44 -11.34 -10.30
CA SER A 108 1.98 -10.97 -8.99
C SER A 108 3.22 -11.83 -8.65
N PRO A 109 4.28 -11.24 -8.07
CA PRO A 109 5.41 -12.02 -7.57
C PRO A 109 4.99 -12.90 -6.38
N SER A 110 5.81 -13.90 -6.06
CA SER A 110 5.59 -14.75 -4.88
C SER A 110 5.50 -13.91 -3.61
N GLY A 111 4.57 -14.24 -2.71
CA GLY A 111 4.29 -13.47 -1.49
C GLY A 111 3.31 -12.31 -1.66
N TYR A 112 2.77 -12.10 -2.87
CA TYR A 112 1.78 -11.06 -3.16
C TYR A 112 0.51 -11.64 -3.77
N LEU A 113 -0.62 -10.96 -3.54
CA LEU A 113 -1.91 -11.27 -4.13
C LEU A 113 -2.38 -10.13 -5.02
N THR A 114 -2.96 -10.47 -6.17
CA THR A 114 -3.60 -9.51 -7.08
C THR A 114 -4.90 -8.97 -6.49
N CYS A 115 -5.14 -7.67 -6.57
CA CYS A 115 -6.40 -7.00 -6.17
C CYS A 115 -7.49 -7.18 -7.24
N ASN A 116 -7.98 -8.40 -7.40
CA ASN A 116 -9.00 -8.78 -8.37
C ASN A 116 -10.27 -9.34 -7.70
N GLY A 117 -10.51 -9.03 -6.42
CA GLY A 117 -11.65 -9.56 -5.68
C GLY A 117 -11.51 -11.01 -5.20
N GLN A 118 -10.34 -11.63 -5.33
CA GLN A 118 -10.13 -13.01 -4.87
C GLN A 118 -10.19 -13.15 -3.34
N THR A 119 -10.66 -14.31 -2.87
CA THR A 119 -10.62 -14.69 -1.45
C THR A 119 -9.24 -15.22 -1.06
N PHE A 120 -8.87 -15.09 0.20
CA PHE A 120 -7.64 -15.66 0.76
C PHE A 120 -7.89 -16.38 2.09
N ASN A 121 -6.97 -17.27 2.46
CA ASN A 121 -7.05 -17.98 3.73
C ASN A 121 -6.57 -17.08 4.88
N LYS A 122 -7.50 -16.65 5.73
CA LYS A 122 -7.22 -15.76 6.87
C LYS A 122 -6.26 -16.36 7.90
N SER A 123 -6.28 -17.68 8.09
CA SER A 123 -5.37 -18.36 9.02
C SER A 123 -3.94 -18.43 8.48
N LEU A 124 -3.79 -18.45 7.16
CA LEU A 124 -2.47 -18.39 6.51
C LEU A 124 -1.92 -16.96 6.44
N TYR A 125 -2.81 -15.97 6.32
CA TYR A 125 -2.46 -14.56 6.16
C TYR A 125 -3.15 -13.66 7.22
N PRO A 126 -2.81 -13.80 8.51
CA PRO A 126 -3.49 -13.10 9.60
C PRO A 126 -3.36 -11.57 9.51
N LYS A 127 -2.19 -11.04 9.16
CA LYS A 127 -2.00 -9.59 8.94
C LYS A 127 -2.82 -9.05 7.76
N LEU A 128 -2.98 -9.85 6.70
CA LEU A 128 -3.85 -9.46 5.59
C LEU A 128 -5.32 -9.51 6.00
N ALA A 129 -5.69 -10.43 6.89
CA ALA A 129 -7.03 -10.50 7.47
C ALA A 129 -7.35 -9.31 8.39
N GLU A 130 -6.35 -8.68 9.03
CA GLU A 130 -6.54 -7.42 9.74
C GLU A 130 -6.88 -6.28 8.76
N ALA A 131 -6.16 -6.19 7.64
CA ALA A 131 -6.43 -5.19 6.60
C ALA A 131 -7.74 -5.44 5.84
N TYR A 132 -8.07 -6.71 5.58
CA TYR A 132 -9.27 -7.14 4.86
C TYR A 132 -10.04 -8.21 5.65
N PRO A 133 -10.86 -7.81 6.66
CA PRO A 133 -11.55 -8.73 7.57
C PRO A 133 -12.49 -9.73 6.89
N ALA A 134 -13.00 -9.39 5.70
CA ALA A 134 -13.84 -10.26 4.88
C ALA A 134 -13.08 -11.46 4.26
N GLY A 135 -11.75 -11.52 4.38
CA GLY A 135 -10.94 -12.58 3.76
C GLY A 135 -10.89 -12.48 2.24
N ARG A 136 -11.05 -11.26 1.70
CA ARG A 136 -11.04 -10.95 0.27
C ARG A 136 -10.32 -9.64 0.02
N VAL A 137 -9.41 -9.64 -0.94
CA VAL A 137 -8.77 -8.41 -1.42
C VAL A 137 -9.75 -7.61 -2.29
N PRO A 138 -9.63 -6.27 -2.40
CA PRO A 138 -10.50 -5.48 -3.25
C PRO A 138 -10.35 -5.89 -4.73
N ASP A 139 -11.37 -5.58 -5.54
CA ASP A 139 -11.23 -5.58 -6.99
C ASP A 139 -10.93 -4.15 -7.42
N LEU A 140 -9.67 -3.89 -7.81
CA LEU A 140 -9.20 -2.55 -8.18
C LEU A 140 -8.93 -2.43 -9.69
N ARG A 141 -9.40 -3.40 -10.48
CA ARG A 141 -9.21 -3.38 -11.93
C ARG A 141 -10.06 -2.27 -12.53
N GLY A 142 -9.40 -1.26 -13.11
CA GLY A 142 -10.06 -0.09 -13.69
C GLY A 142 -10.38 1.03 -12.69
N GLU A 143 -10.07 0.84 -11.41
CA GLU A 143 -10.43 1.78 -10.35
C GLU A 143 -9.30 2.77 -10.02
N PHE A 144 -9.69 3.99 -9.67
CA PHE A 144 -8.79 4.99 -9.08
C PHE A 144 -8.89 4.98 -7.56
N ILE A 145 -7.75 4.98 -6.87
CA ILE A 145 -7.70 5.12 -5.41
C ILE A 145 -7.72 6.60 -5.05
N ARG A 146 -8.63 7.00 -4.16
CA ARG A 146 -8.69 8.36 -3.60
C ARG A 146 -8.43 8.35 -2.10
N GLY A 147 -7.93 9.47 -1.58
CA GLY A 147 -7.80 9.67 -0.13
C GLY A 147 -9.17 9.67 0.55
N TRP A 148 -9.25 9.01 1.71
CA TRP A 148 -10.42 9.06 2.57
C TRP A 148 -10.57 10.46 3.18
N ASP A 149 -11.81 10.94 3.31
CA ASP A 149 -12.10 12.31 3.73
C ASP A 149 -11.68 12.59 5.18
N ASP A 150 -11.82 11.59 6.06
CA ASP A 150 -11.49 11.67 7.49
C ASP A 150 -11.99 12.97 8.17
N GLY A 151 -13.21 13.41 7.83
CA GLY A 151 -13.83 14.59 8.41
C GLY A 151 -13.42 15.93 7.78
N ARG A 152 -12.65 15.95 6.70
CA ARG A 152 -12.27 17.19 6.00
C ARG A 152 -13.45 17.90 5.32
N GLY A 153 -14.52 17.18 4.98
CA GLY A 153 -15.73 17.75 4.38
C GLY A 153 -15.74 17.79 2.85
N VAL A 154 -14.77 17.16 2.18
CA VAL A 154 -14.67 17.11 0.71
C VAL A 154 -15.48 15.93 0.15
N ASP A 155 -15.49 14.80 0.85
CA ASP A 155 -16.16 13.55 0.45
C ASP A 155 -16.88 12.91 1.66
N SER A 156 -17.75 13.69 2.29
CA SER A 156 -18.41 13.32 3.55
C SER A 156 -19.29 12.06 3.44
N GLY A 157 -19.35 11.30 4.52
CA GLY A 157 -20.18 10.10 4.62
C GLY A 157 -19.57 8.84 4.01
N ARG A 158 -18.36 8.93 3.45
CA ARG A 158 -17.63 7.81 2.85
C ARG A 158 -16.77 7.10 3.88
N VAL A 159 -16.59 5.80 3.70
CA VAL A 159 -15.73 4.93 4.52
C VAL A 159 -14.63 4.29 3.68
N CYS A 160 -13.49 3.97 4.28
CA CYS A 160 -12.39 3.27 3.60
C CYS A 160 -12.89 1.99 2.90
N GLY A 161 -12.48 1.80 1.64
CA GLY A 161 -12.86 0.63 0.83
C GLY A 161 -14.24 0.70 0.18
N SER A 162 -15.03 1.75 0.40
CA SER A 162 -16.31 1.92 -0.32
C SER A 162 -16.10 2.25 -1.80
N TRP A 163 -16.90 1.66 -2.69
CA TRP A 163 -16.86 1.95 -4.13
C TRP A 163 -17.72 3.16 -4.49
N GLN A 164 -17.33 3.94 -5.51
CA GLN A 164 -18.08 5.07 -6.04
C GLN A 164 -17.93 5.09 -7.56
N GLY A 165 -19.05 5.22 -8.28
CA GLY A 165 -19.02 5.40 -9.74
C GLY A 165 -18.49 6.76 -10.15
N ASP A 166 -18.23 6.92 -11.45
CA ASP A 166 -17.82 8.19 -12.01
C ASP A 166 -18.96 9.22 -11.97
N ALA A 167 -18.57 10.49 -11.86
CA ALA A 167 -19.48 11.60 -11.98
C ALA A 167 -18.73 12.83 -12.49
N ILE A 168 -19.40 13.63 -13.31
CA ILE A 168 -18.99 14.99 -13.59
C ILE A 168 -19.81 15.95 -12.71
N ARG A 169 -19.28 17.16 -12.48
CA ARG A 169 -20.10 18.23 -11.90
C ARG A 169 -21.26 18.55 -12.83
N ASN A 170 -22.38 18.99 -12.25
CA ASN A 170 -23.55 19.40 -13.02
C ASN A 170 -23.19 20.48 -14.04
N ILE A 171 -23.68 20.34 -15.27
CA ILE A 171 -23.55 21.33 -16.34
C ILE A 171 -24.94 21.93 -16.54
N THR A 172 -25.07 23.24 -16.36
CA THR A 172 -26.35 23.95 -16.48
C THR A 172 -26.26 25.07 -17.50
N GLY A 173 -27.38 25.37 -18.15
CA GLY A 173 -27.52 26.45 -19.13
C GLY A 173 -28.99 26.66 -19.49
N ASP A 174 -29.32 27.84 -19.98
CA ASP A 174 -30.66 28.22 -20.43
C ASP A 174 -30.59 28.99 -21.75
N PHE A 175 -31.61 28.81 -22.59
CA PHE A 175 -31.75 29.45 -23.90
C PHE A 175 -33.06 30.25 -23.97
N GLY A 176 -33.44 31.02 -22.94
CA GLY A 176 -34.57 31.96 -22.88
C GLY A 176 -35.59 31.93 -24.04
N ASN A 177 -35.72 33.05 -24.77
CA ASN A 177 -36.59 33.18 -25.95
C ASN A 177 -35.81 33.75 -27.14
N PRO A 178 -35.00 32.95 -27.85
CA PRO A 178 -34.18 33.44 -28.96
C PRO A 178 -35.07 34.00 -30.08
N THR A 179 -34.84 35.25 -30.48
CA THR A 179 -35.44 35.89 -31.66
C THR A 179 -34.48 35.80 -32.84
N THR A 180 -34.99 35.42 -34.01
CA THR A 180 -34.18 35.34 -35.24
C THR A 180 -34.13 36.69 -35.93
N GLU A 181 -33.16 37.52 -35.57
CA GLU A 181 -32.78 38.68 -36.37
C GLU A 181 -31.49 38.35 -37.11
N SER A 182 -31.36 38.79 -38.36
CA SER A 182 -30.30 38.37 -39.30
C SER A 182 -28.91 38.31 -38.65
N GLY A 183 -28.28 37.13 -38.66
CA GLY A 183 -26.95 36.89 -38.09
C GLY A 183 -26.89 35.62 -37.25
N GLY A 184 -26.64 34.47 -37.89
CA GLY A 184 -26.51 33.20 -37.19
C GLY A 184 -25.05 32.91 -36.81
N GLY A 185 -24.77 32.79 -35.51
CA GLY A 185 -23.47 32.41 -34.98
C GLY A 185 -23.61 31.32 -33.93
N ALA A 186 -22.95 30.18 -34.16
CA ALA A 186 -22.66 29.20 -33.12
C ALA A 186 -21.20 28.78 -33.25
N SER A 187 -20.54 28.60 -32.11
CA SER A 187 -19.14 28.22 -32.04
C SER A 187 -18.92 27.23 -30.90
N GLY A 188 -17.76 26.56 -30.93
CA GLY A 188 -17.39 25.57 -29.94
C GLY A 188 -18.37 24.38 -29.89
N VAL A 189 -18.85 24.05 -28.69
CA VAL A 189 -19.77 22.94 -28.42
C VAL A 189 -21.16 23.14 -29.03
N PHE A 190 -21.52 24.36 -29.43
CA PHE A 190 -22.84 24.65 -29.96
C PHE A 190 -22.84 24.60 -31.49
N SER A 191 -23.90 24.03 -32.03
CA SER A 191 -24.32 24.21 -33.41
C SER A 191 -25.77 24.68 -33.43
N TYR A 192 -26.20 25.30 -34.52
CA TYR A 192 -27.59 25.69 -34.70
C TYR A 192 -28.11 25.25 -36.06
N THR A 193 -29.41 24.99 -36.13
CA THR A 193 -30.14 24.76 -37.38
C THR A 193 -31.27 25.79 -37.46
N TYR A 194 -31.31 26.56 -38.53
CA TYR A 194 -32.42 27.47 -38.84
C TYR A 194 -33.37 26.80 -39.85
N ARG A 195 -34.67 26.83 -39.56
CA ARG A 195 -35.73 26.35 -40.46
C ARG A 195 -36.68 27.51 -40.77
N PRO A 196 -36.69 28.06 -42.01
CA PRO A 196 -37.63 29.11 -42.38
C PRO A 196 -39.09 28.60 -42.35
N GLY A 197 -40.04 29.45 -42.01
CA GLY A 197 -41.47 29.10 -41.98
C GLY A 197 -41.88 28.21 -40.79
N GLY A 198 -41.07 28.14 -39.73
CA GLY A 198 -41.33 27.33 -38.54
C GLY A 198 -42.44 27.87 -37.61
N ARG A 199 -43.10 28.97 -37.96
CA ARG A 199 -44.26 29.54 -37.24
C ARG A 199 -45.50 29.52 -38.15
N ALA A 200 -46.69 29.48 -37.54
CA ALA A 200 -47.99 29.38 -38.24
C ALA A 200 -48.19 30.45 -39.35
N GLN A 201 -49.03 30.10 -40.32
CA GLN A 201 -49.23 30.83 -41.58
C GLN A 201 -49.56 32.31 -41.36
N GLY A 202 -48.76 33.20 -41.96
CA GLY A 202 -48.91 34.66 -41.92
C GLY A 202 -47.85 35.43 -41.12
N ALA A 203 -47.00 34.76 -40.34
CA ALA A 203 -46.13 35.40 -39.34
C ALA A 203 -44.66 35.67 -39.76
N GLY A 204 -44.23 35.29 -40.96
CA GLY A 204 -42.92 35.68 -41.50
C GLY A 204 -41.66 35.28 -40.71
N GLY A 205 -41.72 34.27 -39.82
CA GLY A 205 -40.60 33.88 -38.94
C GLY A 205 -40.10 32.45 -39.13
N GLY A 206 -38.81 32.21 -38.89
CA GLY A 206 -38.22 30.86 -38.83
C GLY A 206 -38.04 30.32 -37.40
N SER A 207 -37.71 29.05 -37.28
CA SER A 207 -37.34 28.40 -36.01
C SER A 207 -35.84 28.13 -35.96
N VAL A 208 -35.25 28.20 -34.76
CA VAL A 208 -33.86 27.83 -34.50
C VAL A 208 -33.83 26.70 -33.48
N SER A 209 -33.03 25.69 -33.76
CA SER A 209 -32.68 24.64 -32.80
C SER A 209 -31.19 24.71 -32.52
N PHE A 210 -30.80 24.64 -31.26
CA PHE A 210 -29.41 24.52 -30.84
C PHE A 210 -29.12 23.09 -30.42
N THR A 211 -27.93 22.61 -30.76
CA THR A 211 -27.40 21.33 -30.30
C THR A 211 -26.14 21.58 -29.50
N PHE A 212 -26.05 20.96 -28.33
CA PHE A 212 -24.80 20.86 -27.58
C PHE A 212 -24.11 19.55 -27.93
N ASP A 213 -22.87 19.63 -28.39
CA ASP A 213 -22.00 18.50 -28.65
C ASP A 213 -20.57 18.83 -28.20
N ALA A 214 -20.19 18.27 -27.05
CA ALA A 214 -18.86 18.45 -26.48
C ALA A 214 -17.73 17.95 -27.41
N SER A 215 -17.99 16.93 -28.24
CA SER A 215 -16.98 16.31 -29.10
C SER A 215 -16.39 17.27 -30.14
N ARG A 216 -17.08 18.39 -30.40
CA ARG A 216 -16.63 19.44 -31.31
C ARG A 216 -15.37 20.18 -30.84
N VAL A 217 -15.06 20.15 -29.53
CA VAL A 217 -13.92 20.89 -28.94
C VAL A 217 -13.11 20.11 -27.93
N VAL A 218 -13.60 18.97 -27.44
CA VAL A 218 -12.87 18.10 -26.52
C VAL A 218 -12.95 16.64 -26.95
N PRO A 219 -11.94 15.80 -26.66
CA PRO A 219 -12.04 14.35 -26.83
C PRO A 219 -13.15 13.78 -25.94
N THR A 220 -13.99 12.92 -26.50
CA THR A 220 -15.08 12.25 -25.78
C THR A 220 -14.93 10.74 -25.87
N ALA A 221 -15.39 10.03 -24.84
CA ALA A 221 -15.49 8.58 -24.79
C ALA A 221 -16.71 8.18 -23.93
N ASN A 222 -17.02 6.88 -23.84
CA ASN A 222 -18.11 6.37 -22.98
C ASN A 222 -17.89 6.59 -21.48
N GLU A 223 -16.68 6.95 -21.06
CA GLU A 223 -16.27 7.16 -19.67
C GLU A 223 -15.39 8.41 -19.61
N ASN A 224 -15.56 9.23 -18.57
CA ASN A 224 -14.69 10.37 -18.31
C ASN A 224 -13.44 9.92 -17.52
N ARG A 225 -12.26 9.98 -18.15
CA ARG A 225 -11.00 9.58 -17.51
C ARG A 225 -9.86 10.54 -17.86
N PRO A 226 -8.97 10.85 -16.91
CA PRO A 226 -7.70 11.46 -17.24
C PRO A 226 -6.83 10.47 -18.04
N ARG A 227 -5.80 10.99 -18.71
CA ARG A 227 -4.75 10.13 -19.29
C ARG A 227 -4.15 9.27 -18.17
N ASN A 228 -4.04 7.97 -18.42
CA ASN A 228 -3.53 7.01 -17.44
C ASN A 228 -2.71 5.91 -18.12
N VAL A 229 -1.95 5.17 -17.31
CA VAL A 229 -1.23 3.96 -17.71
C VAL A 229 -1.72 2.84 -16.79
N ALA A 230 -2.09 1.70 -17.38
CA ALA A 230 -2.61 0.57 -16.63
C ALA A 230 -1.46 -0.18 -15.93
N PHE A 231 -1.56 -0.30 -14.62
CA PHE A 231 -0.75 -1.18 -13.78
C PHE A 231 -1.68 -2.18 -13.09
N ASN A 232 -1.16 -3.35 -12.74
CA ASN A 232 -1.86 -4.25 -11.83
C ASN A 232 -1.78 -3.68 -10.40
N TYR A 233 -2.77 -3.94 -9.56
CA TYR A 233 -2.67 -3.67 -8.13
C TYR A 233 -2.43 -4.98 -7.39
N ILE A 234 -1.39 -5.00 -6.55
CA ILE A 234 -1.05 -6.16 -5.72
C ILE A 234 -1.00 -5.75 -4.25
N VAL A 235 -1.21 -6.70 -3.35
CA VAL A 235 -0.98 -6.53 -1.91
C VAL A 235 0.01 -7.57 -1.44
N ARG A 236 0.87 -7.21 -0.49
CA ARG A 236 1.69 -8.19 0.21
C ARG A 236 0.77 -9.10 1.03
N ALA A 237 1.05 -10.41 1.02
CA ALA A 237 0.24 -11.42 1.71
C ALA A 237 0.64 -11.62 3.19
N ALA A 238 1.90 -11.40 3.56
CA ALA A 238 2.44 -11.59 4.91
C ALA A 238 3.53 -10.56 5.26
#